data_AF-A0A7I4BPK3-F1
#
_entry.id   AF-A0A7I4BPK3-F1
#
_cell.length_a   1.000
_cell.length_b   1.000
_cell.length_c   1.000
_cell.angle_alpha   90.00
_cell.angle_beta   90.00
_cell.angle_gamma   90.00
#
_symmetry.space_group_name_H-M   'P 1'
#
loop_
_entity.id
_entity.type
_entity.pdbx_description
1 polymer ?
#
loop_
_entity_poly.entity_id
_entity_poly.type
_entity_poly.pdbx_seq_one_letter_code
_entity_poly.pdbx_strand_id
1 'polypeptide(L)'
;MFAANIGIADLFELVKDYKQALFYFSRALQAGEKTATPTHIAKARFALGRVYWKLNDSALAIQNYEHFIKLAQMADDVASTSEAAQHLLQIHTACAEKFKEDGEYKACRDCYDSALETAVLAENWEMAGEMRYQLGLLYIDARDTDTALGYLTEFHQYCVATNNKLAAALCHRLAKAKPTKPCPRSSRCLTGLPMRWLTWRSTWRLLVAWVC
;
A
#
# COMPACT_ATOMS: atom_id res chain seq x y z
N MET A 1 23.29 -0.38 -28.83
CA MET A 1 21.94 -0.84 -29.24
C MET A 1 20.91 -0.57 -28.15
N PHE A 2 21.13 -1.00 -26.90
CA PHE A 2 20.22 -0.71 -25.77
C PHE A 2 19.89 0.78 -25.59
N ALA A 3 20.91 1.62 -25.35
CA ALA A 3 20.72 3.05 -25.08
C ALA A 3 20.01 3.80 -26.24
N ALA A 4 20.26 3.40 -27.48
CA ALA A 4 19.58 3.97 -28.65
C ALA A 4 18.08 3.62 -28.65
N ASN A 5 17.72 2.37 -28.34
CA ASN A 5 16.32 1.97 -28.25
C ASN A 5 15.59 2.67 -27.09
N ILE A 6 16.23 2.83 -25.93
CA ILE A 6 15.67 3.59 -24.80
C ILE A 6 15.43 5.04 -25.20
N GLY A 7 16.44 5.72 -25.77
CA GLY A 7 16.28 7.13 -26.14
C GLY A 7 15.18 7.37 -27.18
N ILE A 8 15.04 6.47 -28.16
CA ILE A 8 13.95 6.54 -29.14
C ILE A 8 12.59 6.28 -28.47
N ALA A 9 12.52 5.30 -27.57
CA ALA A 9 11.30 4.98 -26.85
C ALA A 9 10.83 6.14 -25.95
N ASP A 10 11.76 6.80 -25.24
CA ASP A 10 11.48 7.97 -24.40
C ASP A 10 10.92 9.14 -25.24
N LEU A 11 11.44 9.34 -26.45
CA LEU A 11 10.90 10.35 -27.38
C LEU A 11 9.46 10.03 -27.80
N PHE A 12 9.17 8.77 -28.13
CA PHE A 12 7.80 8.36 -28.46
C PHE A 12 6.86 8.45 -27.25
N GLU A 13 7.35 8.16 -26.05
CA GLU A 13 6.60 8.35 -24.82
C GLU A 13 6.26 9.83 -24.59
N LEU A 14 7.19 10.75 -24.88
CA LEU A 14 6.97 12.19 -24.78
C LEU A 14 5.90 12.69 -25.77
N VAL A 15 5.89 12.13 -26.98
CA VAL A 15 4.87 12.40 -28.01
C VAL A 15 3.55 11.65 -27.73
N LYS A 16 3.48 10.86 -26.65
CA LYS A 16 2.34 10.01 -26.26
C LYS A 16 1.99 8.92 -27.28
N ASP A 17 2.93 8.58 -28.16
CA ASP A 17 2.82 7.40 -29.01
C ASP A 17 3.31 6.17 -28.23
N TYR A 18 2.45 5.69 -27.33
CA TYR A 18 2.76 4.58 -26.45
C TYR A 18 2.97 3.26 -27.19
N LYS A 19 2.37 3.07 -28.37
CA LYS A 19 2.55 1.85 -29.17
C LYS A 19 3.98 1.74 -29.68
N GLN A 20 4.50 2.84 -30.25
CA GLN A 20 5.90 2.90 -30.66
C GLN A 20 6.84 2.83 -29.46
N ALA A 21 6.53 3.54 -28.37
CA ALA A 21 7.32 3.46 -27.14
C ALA A 21 7.46 2.00 -26.65
N LEU A 22 6.36 1.24 -26.57
CA LEU A 22 6.37 -0.18 -26.20
C LEU A 22 7.23 -1.02 -27.15
N PHE A 23 7.15 -0.77 -28.46
CA PHE A 23 7.95 -1.50 -29.45
C PHE A 23 9.46 -1.30 -29.18
N TYR A 24 9.91 -0.06 -29.01
CA TYR A 24 11.32 0.24 -28.78
C TYR A 24 11.79 -0.19 -27.37
N PHE A 25 10.97 -0.01 -26.33
CA PHE A 25 11.28 -0.53 -24.99
C PHE A 25 11.39 -2.06 -24.96
N SER A 26 10.53 -2.78 -25.70
CA SER A 26 10.61 -4.23 -25.83
C SER A 26 11.89 -4.68 -26.53
N ARG A 27 12.34 -3.93 -27.56
CA ARG A 27 13.65 -4.17 -28.19
C ARG A 27 14.82 -3.84 -27.28
N ALA A 28 14.69 -2.83 -26.41
CA ALA A 28 15.68 -2.54 -25.38
C ALA A 28 15.76 -3.69 -24.37
N LEU A 29 14.61 -4.21 -23.91
CA LEU A 29 14.54 -5.38 -23.03
C LEU A 29 15.25 -6.60 -23.66
N GLN A 30 14.89 -6.93 -24.90
CA GLN A 30 15.52 -8.05 -25.62
C GLN A 30 17.04 -7.85 -25.80
N ALA A 31 17.49 -6.62 -26.01
CA ALA A 31 18.92 -6.31 -26.09
C ALA A 31 19.61 -6.53 -24.74
N GLY A 32 18.99 -6.11 -23.63
CA GLY A 32 19.50 -6.34 -22.27
C GLY A 32 19.55 -7.83 -21.89
N GLU A 33 18.54 -8.61 -22.29
CA GLU A 33 18.49 -10.06 -22.11
C GLU A 33 19.60 -10.77 -22.89
N LYS A 34 19.82 -10.38 -24.17
CA LYS A 34 20.90 -10.93 -25.00
C LYS A 34 22.29 -10.65 -24.44
N THR A 35 22.49 -9.49 -23.82
CA THR A 35 23.77 -9.14 -23.20
C THR A 35 23.87 -9.56 -21.73
N ALA A 36 22.85 -10.29 -21.21
CA ALA A 36 22.74 -10.73 -19.83
C ALA A 36 23.04 -9.61 -18.81
N THR A 37 22.61 -8.38 -19.11
CA THR A 37 22.94 -7.20 -18.30
C THR A 37 21.73 -6.84 -17.41
N PRO A 38 21.73 -7.20 -16.11
CA PRO A 38 20.56 -7.05 -15.25
C PRO A 38 20.10 -5.60 -15.12
N THR A 39 21.03 -4.64 -15.11
CA THR A 39 20.71 -3.21 -15.05
C THR A 39 19.97 -2.70 -16.29
N HIS A 40 20.30 -3.21 -17.48
CA HIS A 40 19.59 -2.90 -18.72
C HIS A 40 18.19 -3.52 -18.73
N ILE A 41 18.08 -4.78 -18.28
CA ILE A 41 16.79 -5.48 -18.16
C ILE A 41 15.89 -4.72 -17.20
N ALA A 42 16.40 -4.36 -16.01
CA ALA A 42 15.67 -3.58 -15.01
C ALA A 42 15.16 -2.26 -15.60
N LYS A 43 16.04 -1.44 -16.19
CA LYS A 43 15.65 -0.15 -16.80
C LYS A 43 14.55 -0.29 -17.86
N ALA A 44 14.66 -1.30 -18.73
CA ALA A 44 13.64 -1.55 -19.75
C ALA A 44 12.31 -2.01 -19.13
N ARG A 45 12.34 -2.89 -18.12
CA ARG A 45 11.14 -3.33 -17.38
C ARG A 45 10.45 -2.17 -16.67
N PHE A 46 11.19 -1.30 -16.00
CA PHE A 46 10.64 -0.11 -15.36
C PHE A 46 9.92 0.81 -16.36
N ALA A 47 10.56 1.09 -17.50
CA ALA A 47 9.98 1.91 -18.54
C ALA A 47 8.74 1.27 -19.18
N LEU A 48 8.75 -0.05 -19.42
CA LEU A 48 7.58 -0.79 -19.88
C LEU A 48 6.43 -0.69 -18.88
N GLY A 49 6.69 -0.88 -17.58
CA GLY A 49 5.68 -0.74 -16.53
C GLY A 49 5.01 0.63 -16.58
N ARG A 50 5.81 1.70 -16.74
CA ARG A 50 5.32 3.08 -16.85
C ARG A 50 4.44 3.30 -18.07
N VAL A 51 4.83 2.77 -19.23
CA VAL A 51 4.04 2.92 -20.47
C VAL A 51 2.76 2.08 -20.43
N TYR A 52 2.81 0.86 -19.90
CA TYR A 52 1.61 0.03 -19.71
C TYR A 52 0.60 0.70 -18.78
N TRP A 53 1.08 1.35 -17.71
CA TRP A 53 0.22 2.13 -16.84
C TRP A 53 -0.48 3.27 -17.58
N LYS A 54 0.25 4.03 -18.41
CA LYS A 54 -0.32 5.09 -19.26
C LYS A 54 -1.31 4.58 -20.31
N LEU A 55 -1.23 3.31 -20.68
CA LEU A 55 -2.18 2.63 -21.56
C LEU A 55 -3.38 2.01 -20.84
N ASN A 56 -3.50 2.23 -19.51
CA ASN A 56 -4.50 1.61 -18.64
C ASN A 56 -4.41 0.07 -18.56
N ASP A 57 -3.27 -0.51 -18.91
CA ASP A 57 -3.01 -1.95 -18.72
C ASP A 57 -2.32 -2.16 -17.36
N SER A 58 -3.12 -2.12 -16.29
CA SER A 58 -2.62 -2.29 -14.92
C SER A 58 -1.93 -3.64 -14.70
N ALA A 59 -2.43 -4.71 -15.34
CA ALA A 59 -1.91 -6.06 -15.14
C ALA A 59 -0.48 -6.19 -15.68
N LEU A 60 -0.24 -5.73 -16.92
CA LEU A 60 1.12 -5.72 -17.48
C LEU A 60 2.02 -4.70 -16.78
N ALA A 61 1.48 -3.58 -16.30
CA ALA A 61 2.25 -2.62 -15.52
C ALA A 61 2.78 -3.25 -14.23
N ILE A 62 1.91 -3.90 -13.45
CA ILE A 62 2.27 -4.57 -12.19
C ILE A 62 3.36 -5.61 -12.41
N GLN A 63 3.18 -6.52 -13.39
CA GLN A 63 4.17 -7.55 -13.69
C GLN A 63 5.55 -6.97 -13.99
N ASN A 64 5.62 -5.90 -14.79
CA ASN A 64 6.89 -5.29 -15.16
C ASN A 64 7.56 -4.59 -13.97
N TYR A 65 6.80 -3.92 -13.10
CA TYR A 65 7.34 -3.31 -11.89
C TYR A 65 7.79 -4.35 -10.85
N GLU A 66 7.04 -5.43 -10.64
CA GLU A 66 7.46 -6.52 -9.75
C GLU A 66 8.77 -7.17 -10.20
N HIS A 67 8.91 -7.43 -11.50
CA HIS A 67 10.15 -7.95 -12.07
C HIS A 67 11.32 -6.96 -11.87
N PHE A 68 11.06 -5.67 -12.05
CA PHE A 68 12.05 -4.63 -11.79
C PHE A 68 12.48 -4.61 -10.33
N ILE A 69 11.54 -4.64 -9.37
CA ILE A 69 11.86 -4.62 -7.94
C ILE A 69 12.74 -5.80 -7.56
N LYS A 70 12.43 -7.01 -8.05
CA LYS A 70 13.26 -8.21 -7.81
C LYS A 70 14.70 -8.01 -8.30
N LEU A 71 14.87 -7.42 -9.48
CA LEU A 71 16.21 -7.14 -10.03
C LEU A 71 16.93 -6.01 -9.27
N ALA A 72 16.22 -4.97 -8.85
CA ALA A 72 16.78 -3.85 -8.10
C ALA A 72 17.18 -4.27 -6.67
N GLN A 73 16.40 -5.15 -6.02
CA GLN A 73 16.75 -5.78 -4.75
C GLN A 73 18.02 -6.63 -4.85
N MET A 74 18.18 -7.41 -5.93
CA MET A 74 19.42 -8.16 -6.17
C MET A 74 20.65 -7.26 -6.38
N ALA A 75 20.44 -5.99 -6.72
CA ALA A 75 21.49 -5.01 -6.93
C ALA A 75 21.70 -4.08 -5.71
N ASP A 76 21.01 -4.32 -4.59
CA ASP A 76 20.98 -3.46 -3.39
C ASP A 76 20.66 -1.98 -3.71
N ASP A 77 19.88 -1.73 -4.76
CA ASP A 77 19.49 -0.38 -5.20
C ASP A 77 18.16 0.06 -4.56
N VAL A 78 18.26 0.53 -3.31
CA VAL A 78 17.11 0.95 -2.49
C VAL A 78 16.36 2.15 -3.09
N ALA A 79 17.06 3.04 -3.80
CA ALA A 79 16.43 4.21 -4.41
C ALA A 79 15.49 3.79 -5.54
N SER A 80 15.99 2.91 -6.42
CA SER A 80 15.21 2.37 -7.54
C SER A 80 14.02 1.52 -7.06
N THR A 81 14.21 0.67 -6.03
CA THR A 81 13.09 -0.15 -5.49
C THR A 81 11.97 0.72 -4.94
N SER A 82 12.31 1.80 -4.23
CA SER A 82 11.33 2.75 -3.68
C SER A 82 10.51 3.45 -4.78
N GLU A 83 11.17 3.88 -5.87
CA GLU A 83 10.48 4.51 -7.01
C GLU A 83 9.49 3.55 -7.69
N ALA A 84 9.87 2.30 -7.91
CA ALA A 84 8.95 1.32 -8.49
C ALA A 84 7.82 0.93 -7.55
N ALA A 85 8.08 0.83 -6.25
CA ALA A 85 7.04 0.58 -5.26
C ALA A 85 6.02 1.72 -5.20
N GLN A 86 6.45 2.97 -5.36
CA GLN A 86 5.54 4.12 -5.51
C GLN A 86 4.60 3.96 -6.70
N HIS A 87 5.12 3.52 -7.85
CA HIS A 87 4.30 3.29 -9.03
C HIS A 87 3.33 2.11 -8.84
N LEU A 88 3.77 1.00 -8.24
CA LEU A 88 2.87 -0.11 -7.90
C LEU A 88 1.75 0.32 -6.95
N LEU A 89 2.10 1.08 -5.91
CA LEU A 89 1.15 1.64 -4.97
C LEU A 89 0.07 2.45 -5.69
N GLN A 90 0.46 3.36 -6.58
CA GLN A 90 -0.47 4.16 -7.39
C GLN A 90 -1.41 3.31 -8.24
N ILE A 91 -0.90 2.22 -8.84
CA ILE A 91 -1.71 1.31 -9.62
C ILE A 91 -2.71 0.58 -8.73
N HIS A 92 -2.27 0.04 -7.60
CA HIS A 92 -3.14 -0.69 -6.67
C HIS A 92 -4.19 0.22 -6.04
N THR A 93 -3.85 1.45 -5.66
CA THR A 93 -4.84 2.41 -5.12
C THR A 93 -5.87 2.80 -6.16
N ALA A 94 -5.46 3.05 -7.41
CA ALA A 94 -6.39 3.37 -8.49
C ALA A 94 -7.29 2.18 -8.86
N CYS A 95 -6.79 0.95 -8.78
CA CYS A 95 -7.62 -0.25 -8.92
C CYS A 95 -8.59 -0.39 -7.74
N ALA A 96 -8.13 -0.15 -6.51
CA ALA A 96 -8.96 -0.23 -5.31
C ALA A 96 -10.11 0.80 -5.32
N GLU A 97 -9.85 2.02 -5.78
CA GLU A 97 -10.88 3.06 -5.94
C GLU A 97 -11.97 2.64 -6.92
N LYS A 98 -11.59 2.08 -8.08
CA LYS A 98 -12.55 1.54 -9.05
C LYS A 98 -13.41 0.42 -8.46
N PHE A 99 -12.80 -0.56 -7.79
CA PHE A 99 -13.55 -1.63 -7.14
C PHE A 99 -14.43 -1.13 -6.00
N LYS A 100 -14.04 -0.04 -5.33
CA LYS A 100 -14.87 0.61 -4.30
C LYS A 100 -16.12 1.24 -4.92
N GLU A 101 -15.99 1.88 -6.09
CA GLU A 101 -17.13 2.41 -6.86
C GLU A 101 -18.05 1.29 -7.36
N ASP A 102 -17.48 0.18 -7.83
CA ASP A 102 -18.23 -0.99 -8.30
C ASP A 102 -18.91 -1.80 -7.16
N GLY A 103 -18.56 -1.50 -5.90
CA GLY A 103 -19.06 -2.21 -4.72
C GLY A 103 -18.39 -3.58 -4.48
N GLU A 104 -17.31 -3.87 -5.19
CA GLU A 104 -16.53 -5.11 -5.04
C GLU A 104 -15.51 -4.98 -3.88
N TYR A 105 -16.02 -5.03 -2.65
CA TYR A 105 -15.21 -4.87 -1.44
C TYR A 105 -14.03 -5.85 -1.32
N LYS A 106 -14.17 -7.09 -1.83
CA LYS A 106 -13.11 -8.11 -1.79
C LYS A 106 -11.93 -7.74 -2.69
N ALA A 107 -12.20 -7.41 -3.95
CA ALA A 107 -11.17 -7.02 -4.90
C ALA A 107 -10.48 -5.71 -4.49
N CYS A 108 -11.24 -4.77 -3.92
CA CYS A 108 -10.70 -3.54 -3.32
C CYS A 108 -9.71 -3.86 -2.19
N ARG A 109 -10.07 -4.75 -1.28
CA ARG A 109 -9.19 -5.21 -0.20
C ARG A 109 -7.93 -5.88 -0.75
N ASP A 110 -8.06 -6.81 -1.69
CA ASP A 110 -6.91 -7.53 -2.25
C ASP A 110 -5.90 -6.57 -2.91
N CYS A 111 -6.41 -5.50 -3.55
CA CYS A 111 -5.57 -4.43 -4.09
C CYS A 111 -4.82 -3.67 -2.99
N TYR A 112 -5.48 -3.28 -1.91
CA TYR A 112 -4.82 -2.59 -0.79
C TYR A 112 -3.85 -3.50 -0.02
N ASP A 113 -4.16 -4.77 0.16
CA ASP A 113 -3.27 -5.76 0.80
C ASP A 113 -1.99 -5.92 -0.05
N SER A 114 -2.13 -6.06 -1.37
CA SER A 114 -0.99 -6.10 -2.31
C SER A 114 -0.15 -4.80 -2.24
N ALA A 115 -0.82 -3.64 -2.17
CA ALA A 115 -0.16 -2.35 -2.04
C ALA A 115 0.64 -2.23 -0.73
N LEU A 116 0.08 -2.72 0.38
CA LEU A 116 0.75 -2.76 1.68
C LEU A 116 2.00 -3.65 1.62
N GLU A 117 1.91 -4.83 1.00
CA GLU A 117 3.06 -5.71 0.80
C GLU A 117 4.17 -5.03 0.01
N THR A 118 3.85 -4.35 -1.10
CA THR A 118 4.86 -3.61 -1.88
C THR A 118 5.50 -2.47 -1.10
N ALA A 119 4.73 -1.76 -0.29
CA ALA A 119 5.24 -0.67 0.55
C ALA A 119 6.20 -1.19 1.65
N VAL A 120 5.89 -2.34 2.24
CA VAL A 120 6.77 -3.01 3.22
C VAL A 120 8.04 -3.53 2.54
N LEU A 121 7.93 -4.12 1.34
CA LEU A 121 9.08 -4.58 0.56
C LEU A 121 10.05 -3.46 0.17
N ALA A 122 9.54 -2.23 0.02
CA ALA A 122 10.34 -1.04 -0.26
C ALA A 122 10.87 -0.33 1.01
N GLU A 123 10.62 -0.91 2.19
CA GLU A 123 10.93 -0.32 3.50
C GLU A 123 10.35 1.10 3.68
N ASN A 124 9.31 1.43 2.91
CA ASN A 124 8.67 2.73 2.95
C ASN A 124 7.51 2.71 3.95
N TRP A 125 7.85 2.94 5.21
CA TRP A 125 6.90 2.89 6.31
C TRP A 125 5.79 3.94 6.20
N GLU A 126 6.02 5.06 5.50
CA GLU A 126 5.00 6.09 5.24
C GLU A 126 3.88 5.56 4.36
N MET A 127 4.24 4.95 3.23
CA MET A 127 3.27 4.31 2.34
C MET A 127 2.56 3.15 3.02
N ALA A 128 3.29 2.35 3.80
CA ALA A 128 2.71 1.26 4.56
C ALA A 128 1.74 1.76 5.65
N GLY A 129 1.98 2.93 6.22
CA GLY A 129 1.07 3.60 7.13
C GLY A 129 -0.22 4.02 6.43
N GLU A 130 -0.09 4.73 5.30
CA GLU A 130 -1.24 5.17 4.51
C GLU A 130 -2.11 3.98 4.06
N MET A 131 -1.51 2.89 3.59
CA MET A 131 -2.28 1.71 3.17
C MET A 131 -3.04 1.05 4.32
N ARG A 132 -2.44 0.95 5.52
CA ARG A 132 -3.14 0.48 6.72
C ARG A 132 -4.33 1.39 7.07
N TYR A 133 -4.17 2.70 6.90
CA TYR A 133 -5.25 3.65 7.13
C TYR A 133 -6.40 3.43 6.13
N GLN A 134 -6.10 3.29 4.83
CA GLN A 134 -7.11 3.01 3.80
C GLN A 134 -7.84 1.68 4.03
N LEU A 135 -7.12 0.63 4.41
CA LEU A 135 -7.73 -0.64 4.84
C LEU A 135 -8.65 -0.46 6.05
N GLY A 136 -8.21 0.29 7.06
CA GLY A 136 -9.03 0.62 8.23
C GLY A 136 -10.34 1.32 7.86
N LEU A 137 -10.30 2.27 6.92
CA LEU A 137 -11.50 2.93 6.39
C LEU A 137 -12.41 1.95 5.63
N LEU A 138 -11.84 1.08 4.80
CA LEU A 138 -12.60 0.06 4.05
C LEU A 138 -13.39 -0.86 5.00
N TYR A 139 -12.78 -1.30 6.10
CA TYR A 139 -13.46 -2.14 7.09
C TYR A 139 -14.52 -1.38 7.90
N ILE A 140 -14.35 -0.08 8.14
CA ILE A 140 -15.40 0.78 8.70
C ILE A 140 -16.62 0.81 7.77
N ASP A 141 -16.39 1.00 6.47
CA ASP A 141 -17.45 0.99 5.45
C ASP A 141 -18.15 -0.39 5.42
N ALA A 142 -17.39 -1.47 5.57
CA ALA A 142 -17.91 -2.84 5.67
C ALA A 142 -18.58 -3.19 7.01
N ARG A 143 -18.62 -2.26 7.97
CA ARG A 143 -19.13 -2.44 9.35
C ARG A 143 -18.40 -3.48 10.20
N ASP A 144 -17.22 -3.93 9.77
CA ASP A 144 -16.35 -4.77 10.58
C ASP A 144 -15.42 -3.88 11.40
N THR A 145 -15.93 -3.44 12.55
CA THR A 145 -15.21 -2.51 13.42
C THR A 145 -14.03 -3.15 14.14
N ASP A 146 -14.04 -4.48 14.33
CA ASP A 146 -13.03 -5.16 15.13
C ASP A 146 -11.72 -5.28 14.34
N THR A 147 -11.78 -5.63 13.05
CA THR A 147 -10.61 -5.65 12.15
C THR A 147 -10.12 -4.25 11.81
N ALA A 148 -11.04 -3.30 11.57
CA ALA A 148 -10.70 -1.90 11.34
C ALA A 148 -9.83 -1.31 12.47
N LEU A 149 -10.16 -1.64 13.73
CA LEU A 149 -9.38 -1.19 14.88
C LEU A 149 -7.96 -1.75 14.85
N GLY A 150 -7.76 -3.00 14.44
CA GLY A 150 -6.42 -3.58 14.28
C GLY A 150 -5.54 -2.71 13.38
N TYR A 151 -5.97 -2.49 12.14
CA TYR A 151 -5.24 -1.68 11.16
C TYR A 151 -5.03 -0.22 11.62
N LEU A 152 -6.04 0.41 12.23
CA LEU A 152 -5.92 1.77 12.75
C LEU A 152 -4.98 1.87 13.95
N THR A 153 -4.89 0.84 14.79
CA THR A 153 -3.91 0.81 15.89
C THR A 153 -2.49 0.64 15.39
N GLU A 154 -2.25 -0.21 14.39
CA GLU A 154 -0.94 -0.32 13.73
C GLU A 154 -0.52 1.00 13.08
N PHE A 155 -1.43 1.63 12.35
CA PHE A 155 -1.18 2.95 11.76
C PHE A 155 -0.87 4.00 12.84
N HIS A 156 -1.60 3.99 13.96
CA HIS A 156 -1.32 4.89 15.07
C HIS A 156 0.08 4.69 15.67
N GLN A 157 0.51 3.44 15.89
CA GLN A 157 1.85 3.13 16.37
C GLN A 157 2.92 3.67 15.43
N TYR A 158 2.72 3.52 14.12
CA TYR A 158 3.57 4.13 13.11
C TYR A 158 3.62 5.67 13.23
N CYS A 159 2.47 6.36 13.31
CA CYS A 159 2.43 7.83 13.43
C CYS A 159 3.11 8.35 14.69
N VAL A 160 3.01 7.62 15.80
CA VAL A 160 3.70 7.95 17.05
C VAL A 160 5.21 7.79 16.88
N ALA A 161 5.65 6.70 16.24
CA ALA A 161 7.07 6.45 15.97
C ALA A 161 7.70 7.50 15.05
N THR A 162 6.95 8.01 14.07
CA THR A 162 7.40 9.06 13.13
C THR A 162 7.12 10.49 13.59
N ASN A 163 6.61 10.68 14.82
CA ASN A 163 6.27 11.97 15.41
C ASN A 163 5.22 12.78 14.61
N ASN A 164 4.41 12.12 13.78
CA ASN A 164 3.29 12.72 13.06
C ASN A 164 2.06 12.85 13.97
N LYS A 165 2.08 13.89 14.82
CA LYS A 165 1.09 14.10 15.90
C LYS A 165 -0.34 14.32 15.41
N LEU A 166 -0.52 14.85 14.19
CA LEU A 166 -1.83 15.14 13.62
C LEU A 166 -2.57 13.85 13.22
N ALA A 167 -1.89 12.96 12.51
CA ALA A 167 -2.44 11.65 12.13
C ALA A 167 -2.74 10.79 13.35
N ALA A 168 -1.86 10.82 14.37
CA ALA A 168 -2.06 10.11 15.63
C ALA A 168 -3.33 10.57 16.39
N ALA A 169 -3.63 11.87 16.39
CA ALA A 169 -4.79 12.43 17.05
C ALA A 169 -6.12 12.09 16.35
N LEU A 170 -6.13 12.05 15.01
CA LEU A 170 -7.30 11.66 14.21
C LEU A 170 -7.69 10.20 14.46
N CYS A 171 -6.70 9.30 14.48
CA CYS A 171 -6.92 7.88 14.76
C CYS A 171 -7.51 7.64 16.15
N HIS A 172 -7.01 8.38 17.15
CA HIS A 172 -7.53 8.28 18.51
C HIS A 172 -8.98 8.78 18.64
N ARG A 173 -9.39 9.78 17.83
CA ARG A 173 -10.79 10.22 17.75
C ARG A 173 -11.67 9.16 17.09
N LEU A 174 -11.21 8.54 16.00
CA LEU A 174 -11.93 7.47 15.31
C LEU A 174 -12.09 6.21 16.19
N ALA A 175 -11.03 5.80 16.89
CA ALA A 175 -11.08 4.67 17.82
C ALA A 175 -12.01 4.92 19.03
N LYS A 176 -12.15 6.17 19.48
CA LYS A 176 -13.07 6.58 20.54
C LYS A 176 -14.51 6.78 20.06
N ALA A 177 -14.73 7.05 18.78
CA ALA A 177 -16.03 7.35 18.18
C ALA A 177 -16.96 6.13 18.06
N LYS A 178 -16.76 5.06 18.85
CA LYS A 178 -17.74 3.98 18.99
C LYS A 178 -19.14 4.60 19.11
N PRO A 179 -20.10 4.30 18.21
CA PRO A 179 -21.42 4.02 18.72
C PRO A 179 -21.20 2.84 19.66
N THR A 180 -21.32 3.07 20.97
CA THR A 180 -21.61 1.97 21.88
C THR A 180 -22.62 1.10 21.17
N LYS A 181 -22.35 -0.20 20.95
CA LYS A 181 -23.39 -1.15 20.51
C LYS A 181 -24.67 -0.69 21.22
N PRO A 182 -25.76 -0.29 20.54
CA PRO A 182 -26.96 -0.02 21.28
C PRO A 182 -27.25 -1.35 21.97
N CYS A 183 -27.07 -1.38 23.30
CA CYS A 183 -27.50 -2.52 24.09
C CYS A 183 -28.91 -2.81 23.60
N PRO A 184 -29.23 -4.06 23.16
CA PRO A 184 -30.58 -4.36 22.76
C PRO A 184 -31.45 -4.03 23.97
N ARG A 185 -32.16 -2.90 23.88
CA ARG A 185 -33.19 -2.51 24.84
C ARG A 185 -34.35 -3.46 24.56
N SER A 186 -34.22 -4.68 25.07
CA SER A 186 -35.32 -5.61 25.25
C SER A 186 -35.22 -6.16 26.67
N SER A 187 -35.77 -5.37 27.59
CA SER A 187 -36.62 -5.84 28.68
C SER A 187 -36.28 -7.22 29.29
N ARG A 188 -35.37 -7.24 30.27
CA ARG A 188 -35.48 -7.96 31.56
C ARG A 188 -34.10 -8.08 32.19
N CYS A 189 -33.79 -7.18 33.11
CA CYS A 189 -32.95 -7.45 34.27
C CYS A 189 -33.41 -6.49 35.36
N LEU A 190 -34.55 -6.81 35.97
CA LEU A 190 -34.92 -6.25 37.26
C LEU A 190 -34.32 -7.13 38.36
N THR A 191 -33.72 -6.45 39.33
CA THR A 191 -33.32 -6.88 40.68
C THR A 191 -32.01 -7.66 40.85
N GLY A 192 -31.07 -7.06 41.60
CA GLY A 192 -30.18 -7.82 42.49
C GLY A 192 -28.69 -7.45 42.53
N LEU A 193 -28.35 -6.35 43.23
CA LEU A 193 -27.10 -6.11 43.98
C LEU A 193 -25.79 -5.74 43.24
N PRO A 194 -24.90 -4.93 43.88
CA PRO A 194 -23.78 -4.26 43.23
C PRO A 194 -22.48 -5.07 43.32
N MET A 195 -21.76 -5.21 42.21
CA MET A 195 -20.35 -5.63 42.25
C MET A 195 -19.47 -4.79 41.33
N ARG A 196 -18.62 -4.00 42.00
CA ARG A 196 -17.23 -3.69 41.68
C ARG A 196 -16.90 -3.32 40.23
N TRP A 197 -16.77 -2.00 40.06
CA TRP A 197 -15.86 -1.32 39.14
C TRP A 197 -14.47 -1.99 39.10
N LEU A 198 -14.21 -2.78 38.06
CA LEU A 198 -12.84 -3.11 37.65
C LEU A 198 -12.45 -2.16 36.52
N THR A 199 -11.77 -1.09 36.94
CA THR A 199 -11.11 -0.12 36.08
C THR A 199 -9.99 -0.79 35.30
N TRP A 200 -10.21 -1.05 34.02
CA TRP A 200 -9.19 -1.41 33.02
C TRP A 200 -8.29 -0.21 32.67
N ARG A 201 -7.69 0.42 33.68
CA ARG A 201 -6.72 1.53 33.56
C ARG A 201 -5.27 1.11 33.86
N SER A 202 -5.01 -0.18 34.10
CA SER A 202 -3.71 -0.65 34.62
C SER A 202 -2.82 -1.38 33.60
N THR A 203 -3.22 -1.58 32.34
CA THR A 203 -2.35 -2.22 31.33
C THR A 203 -1.48 -1.25 30.52
N TRP A 204 -1.61 0.07 30.71
CA TRP A 204 -0.83 1.09 30.01
C TRP A 204 0.43 1.58 30.76
N ARG A 205 0.91 0.85 31.77
CA ARG A 205 2.10 1.25 32.57
C ARG A 205 3.22 0.22 32.69
N LEU A 206 3.24 -0.84 31.88
CA LEU A 206 4.23 -1.93 32.02
C LEU A 206 5.14 -2.15 30.80
N LEU A 207 5.38 -1.12 29.97
CA LEU A 207 6.37 -1.19 28.88
C LEU A 207 7.36 0.00 28.84
N VAL A 208 7.61 0.64 29.99
CA VAL A 208 8.74 1.57 30.17
C VAL A 208 9.46 1.24 31.48
N ALA A 209 10.12 0.09 31.49
CA ALA A 209 11.24 -0.26 32.36
C ALA A 209 11.86 -1.49 31.70
N TRP A 210 13.19 -1.57 31.64
CA TRP A 210 14.02 -2.50 30.84
C TRP A 210 14.58 -1.91 29.53
N VAL A 211 15.31 -0.79 29.67
CA VAL A 211 16.65 -0.66 29.09
C VAL A 211 17.53 -0.09 30.21
N CYS A 212 18.40 -0.94 30.75
CA CYS A 212 19.62 -0.50 31.43
C CYS A 212 20.67 -0.15 30.38
#